data_AF-A0A699VHU5-F1
#
_entry.id   AF-A0A699VHU5-F1
#
_cell.length_a   1.000
_cell.length_b   1.000
_cell.length_c   1.000
_cell.angle_alpha   90.00
_cell.angle_beta   90.00
_cell.angle_gamma   90.00
#
_symmetry.space_group_name_H-M   'P 1'
#
loop_
_entity.id
_entity.type
_entity.pdbx_description
1 polymer ?
#
loop_
_entity_poly.entity_id
_entity_poly.type
_entity_poly.pdbx_seq_one_letter_code
_entity_poly.pdbx_strand_id
1 'polypeptide(L)' 'MLAPGNYIQWKSRIKRYIDTKPNRELIHYCLEYPLYELGWKEKSVLDAEGNPTTTTEKVFETYQNVKQEIRD' A
#
# COMPACT_ATOMS: atom_id res chain seq x y z
N MET A 1 7.23 -13.88 -21.52
CA MET A 1 7.36 -14.33 -20.11
C MET A 1 8.83 -14.26 -19.73
N LEU A 2 9.17 -13.69 -18.58
CA LEU A 2 10.55 -13.68 -18.08
C LEU A 2 10.99 -15.13 -17.80
N ALA A 3 12.17 -15.52 -18.30
CA ALA A 3 12.72 -16.84 -18.00
C ALA A 3 12.90 -16.99 -16.47
N PRO A 4 12.46 -18.10 -15.85
CA PRO A 4 12.49 -18.28 -14.39
C PRO A 4 13.87 -18.05 -13.76
N GLY A 5 14.95 -18.38 -14.48
CA GLY A 5 16.33 -18.19 -14.02
C GLY A 5 16.77 -16.74 -13.86
N ASN A 6 16.07 -15.78 -14.48
CA ASN A 6 16.45 -14.37 -14.45
C ASN A 6 15.86 -13.63 -13.23
N TYR A 7 14.99 -14.27 -12.44
CA TYR A 7 14.33 -13.64 -11.30
C TYR A 7 15.33 -13.10 -10.27
N ILE A 8 16.36 -13.88 -9.93
CA ILE A 8 17.39 -13.50 -8.95
C ILE A 8 18.21 -12.30 -9.44
N GLN A 9 18.57 -12.29 -10.72
CA GLN A 9 19.31 -11.19 -11.33
C GLN A 9 18.47 -9.91 -11.39
N TRP A 10 17.19 -10.02 -11.75
CA TRP A 10 16.26 -8.90 -11.77
C TRP A 10 16.02 -8.32 -10.39
N LYS A 11 15.82 -9.18 -9.38
CA LYS A 11 15.67 -8.76 -7.98
C LYS A 11 16.89 -7.96 -7.50
N SER A 12 18.09 -8.42 -7.85
CA SER A 12 19.34 -7.73 -7.51
C SER A 12 19.48 -6.37 -8.22
N ARG A 13 19.07 -6.28 -9.49
CA ARG A 13 19.08 -5.03 -10.26
C ARG A 13 18.10 -3.99 -9.69
N ILE A 14 16.89 -4.42 -9.35
CA ILE A 14 15.86 -3.55 -8.77
C ILE A 14 16.33 -3.00 -7.42
N LYS A 15 16.91 -3.86 -6.56
CA LYS A 15 17.45 -3.42 -5.27
C LYS A 15 18.50 -2.32 -5.43
N ARG A 16 19.51 -2.55 -6.30
CA ARG A 16 20.54 -1.55 -6.60
C ARG A 16 19.97 -0.26 -7.16
N TYR A 17 18.97 -0.36 -8.03
CA TYR A 17 18.31 0.82 -8.59
C TYR A 17 17.64 1.67 -7.50
N ILE A 18 16.90 1.03 -6.58
CA ILE A 18 16.25 1.71 -5.46
C ILE A 18 17.28 2.38 -4.55
N ASP A 19 18.38 1.71 -4.23
CA ASP A 19 19.42 2.23 -3.34
C ASP A 19 20.08 3.52 -3.84
N THR A 20 20.01 3.77 -5.16
CA THR A 20 20.55 4.99 -5.81
C THR A 20 19.57 6.16 -5.86
N LYS A 21 18.32 6.00 -5.43
CA LYS A 21 17.31 7.06 -5.51
C LYS A 21 17.28 7.95 -4.26
N PRO A 22 16.96 9.25 -4.41
CA PRO A 22 16.86 10.17 -3.27
C PRO A 22 15.71 9.81 -2.32
N ASN A 23 14.67 9.12 -2.80
CA ASN A 23 13.55 8.63 -2.01
C ASN A 23 13.71 7.15 -1.59
N ARG A 24 14.94 6.61 -1.56
CA ARG A 24 15.21 5.19 -1.24
C ARG A 24 14.61 4.75 0.10
N GLU A 25 14.61 5.64 1.10
CA GLU A 25 14.09 5.35 2.45
C GLU A 25 12.58 5.13 2.42
N LEU A 26 11.85 6.01 1.70
CA LEU A 26 10.41 5.86 1.49
C LEU A 26 10.09 4.59 0.69
N ILE A 27 10.88 4.28 -0.34
CA ILE A 27 10.68 3.06 -1.14
C ILE A 27 10.90 1.80 -0.28
N HIS A 28 11.97 1.76 0.53
CA HIS A 28 12.22 0.65 1.44
C HIS A 28 11.12 0.53 2.49
N TYR A 29 10.68 1.63 3.07
CA TYR A 29 9.56 1.66 4.01
C TYR A 29 8.28 1.08 3.39
N CYS A 30 7.93 1.44 2.15
CA CYS A 30 6.76 0.88 1.46
C CYS A 30 6.90 -0.61 1.08
N LEU A 31 8.13 -1.12 0.94
CA LEU A 31 8.39 -2.53 0.65
C LEU A 31 8.39 -3.40 1.92
N GLU A 32 8.91 -2.87 3.03
CA GLU A 32 8.97 -3.54 4.33
C GLU A 32 7.62 -3.48 5.07
N TYR A 33 6.93 -2.34 4.97
CA TYR A 33 5.59 -2.11 5.47
C TYR A 33 4.66 -1.85 4.28
N PRO A 34 4.28 -2.89 3.53
CA PRO A 34 3.23 -2.75 2.53
C PRO A 34 1.96 -2.29 3.27
N LEU A 35 1.68 -0.99 3.25
CA LEU A 35 0.49 -0.34 3.84
C LEU A 35 -0.83 -0.78 3.18
N TYR A 36 -0.80 -1.85 2.42
CA TYR A 36 -1.93 -2.45 1.76
C TYR A 36 -2.32 -3.66 2.60
N GLU A 37 -3.08 -3.41 3.66
CA GLU A 37 -4.07 -4.42 4.03
C GLU A 37 -5.04 -4.47 2.86
N LEU A 38 -4.83 -5.42 1.94
CA LEU A 38 -5.83 -5.82 0.97
C LEU A 38 -6.93 -6.59 1.74
N GLY A 39 -7.55 -5.90 2.69
CA GLY A 39 -8.48 -6.42 3.66
C GLY A 39 -9.83 -5.76 3.47
N TRP A 40 -10.88 -6.55 3.62
CA TRP A 40 -12.24 -6.06 3.64
C TRP A 40 -12.43 -5.24 4.92
N LYS A 41 -12.41 -3.91 4.82
CA LYS A 41 -12.84 -3.05 5.93
C LYS A 41 -14.29 -2.66 5.72
N GLU A 42 -15.13 -3.06 6.67
CA GLU A 42 -16.47 -2.52 6.80
C GLU A 42 -16.37 -1.08 7.30
N LYS A 43 -17.06 -0.16 6.62
CA LYS A 43 -17.30 1.19 7.12
C LYS A 43 -18.78 1.33 7.43
N SER A 44 -19.11 1.94 8.56
CA SER A 44 -20.47 2.40 8.81
C SER A 44 -20.70 3.69 8.02
N VAL A 45 -21.73 3.70 7.19
CA VAL A 45 -22.18 4.90 6.46
C VAL A 45 -23.51 5.32 7.10
N LEU A 46 -23.65 6.60 7.44
CA LEU A 46 -24.92 7.12 7.93
C LEU A 46 -25.87 7.28 6.73
N ASP A 47 -27.11 6.80 6.87
CA ASP A 47 -28.13 7.06 5.86
C ASP A 47 -28.63 8.52 5.91
N ALA A 48 -29.45 8.91 4.94
CA ALA A 48 -29.98 10.27 4.83
C ALA A 48 -30.84 10.70 6.04
N GLU A 49 -31.23 9.74 6.89
CA GLU A 49 -32.04 9.94 8.09
C GLU A 49 -31.16 9.95 9.37
N GLY A 50 -29.84 9.76 9.21
CA GLY A 50 -28.85 9.82 10.29
C GLY A 50 -28.70 8.52 11.07
N ASN A 51 -29.28 7.41 10.62
CA ASN A 51 -29.14 6.12 11.27
C ASN A 51 -27.85 5.41 10.79
N PRO A 52 -27.12 4.73 11.69
CA PRO A 52 -25.93 3.97 11.34
C PRO A 52 -26.32 2.70 10.59
N THR A 53 -26.47 2.81 9.28
CA THR A 53 -26.68 1.66 8.40
C THR A 53 -25.30 1.09 8.05
N THR A 54 -24.99 -0.13 8.54
CA THR A 54 -23.75 -0.84 8.23
C THR A 54 -23.72 -1.23 6.75
N THR A 55 -23.29 -0.32 5.89
CA THR A 55 -23.13 -0.58 4.46
C THR A 55 -21.70 -1.05 4.21
N THR A 56 -21.52 -2.32 3.85
CA THR A 56 -20.22 -2.88 3.49
C THR A 56 -19.72 -2.26 2.17
N GLU A 57 -19.05 -1.12 2.24
CA GLU A 57 -18.34 -0.54 1.10
C GLU A 57 -16.95 -1.18 0.95
N LYS A 58 -16.62 -1.60 -0.29
CA LYS A 58 -15.29 -2.11 -0.60
C LYS A 58 -14.32 -0.94 -0.66
N VAL A 59 -13.64 -0.66 0.44
CA VAL A 59 -12.61 0.37 0.48
C VAL A 59 -11.24 -0.26 0.22
N PHE A 60 -10.63 0.09 -0.92
CA PHE A 60 -9.21 -0.15 -1.13
C PHE A 60 -8.42 0.98 -0.48
N GLU A 61 -7.71 0.66 0.61
CA GLU A 61 -6.77 1.60 1.21
C GLU A 61 -5.56 1.76 0.27
N THR A 62 -5.33 2.99 -0.19
CA THR A 62 -4.18 3.38 -1.01
C THR A 62 -3.33 4.38 -0.24
N TYR A 63 -2.05 4.57 -0.61
CA TYR A 63 -1.15 5.56 0.00
C TYR A 63 -1.79 6.95 0.16
N GLN A 64 -2.65 7.35 -0.78
CA GLN A 64 -3.35 8.64 -0.78
C GLN A 64 -4.51 8.70 0.24
N ASN A 65 -5.14 7.57 0.54
CA ASN A 65 -6.33 7.48 1.40
C ASN A 65 -6.00 7.04 2.84
N VAL A 66 -4.80 6.51 3.07
CA VAL A 66 -4.31 6.15 4.41
C VAL A 66 -3.76 7.41 5.08
N LYS A 67 -4.25 7.72 6.29
CA LYS A 67 -3.66 8.77 7.13
C LYS A 67 -2.22 8.39 7.44
N GLN A 68 -1.28 9.13 6.86
CA GLN A 68 0.14 8.95 7.18
C GLN A 68 0.44 9.77 8.41
N GLU A 69 0.72 9.09 9.52
CA GLU A 69 1.38 9.72 10.65
C GLU A 69 2.83 9.99 10.24
N ILE A 70 3.03 11.11 9.54
CA ILE A 70 4.36 11.66 9.31
C ILE A 70 4.85 12.11 10.69
N ARG A 71 5.86 11.42 11.22
CA ARG A 71 6.55 11.85 12.44
C ARG A 71 7.58 12.90 12.02
N ASP A 72 7.42 14.13 12.53
CA ASP A 72 8.37 15.25 12.37
C ASP A 72 9.74 14.93 13.01
#